data_AF-A0A2K9JU49-F1
#
_entry.id   AF-A0A2K9JU49-F1
#
_cell.length_a   1.000
_cell.length_b   1.000
_cell.length_c   1.000
_cell.angle_alpha   90.00
_cell.angle_beta   90.00
_cell.angle_gamma   90.00
#
_symmetry.space_group_name_H-M   'P 1'
#
loop_
_entity.id
_entity.type
_entity.pdbx_description
1 polymer ?
#
loop_
_entity_poly.entity_id
_entity_poly.type
_entity_poly.pdbx_seq_one_letter_code
_entity_poly.pdbx_strand_id
1 'polypeptide(L)'
;MIYKIIGGVAVFLSIVAHYPSMQPGAPSVIGFYLTLLSMFISALASQRQQPYYFYCAALFSLSNVVFLNDGTRLSLLFTQGDWTYIYSMYSLFLVVLCIGVLLVRYR
;
A
#
# COMPACT_ATOMS: atom_id res chain seq x y z
N MET A 1 0.56 -6.17 23.68
CA MET A 1 0.39 -7.38 22.83
C MET A 1 -0.51 -7.10 21.63
N ILE A 2 -1.67 -6.47 21.81
CA ILE A 2 -2.64 -6.19 20.73
C ILE A 2 -2.06 -5.47 19.51
N TYR A 3 -1.23 -4.43 19.69
CA TYR A 3 -0.61 -3.72 18.56
C TYR A 3 0.38 -4.56 17.74
N LYS A 4 1.04 -5.56 18.35
CA LYS A 4 1.89 -6.51 17.60
C LYS A 4 1.05 -7.40 16.69
N ILE A 5 -0.10 -7.85 17.20
CA ILE A 5 -1.05 -8.67 16.44
C ILE A 5 -1.63 -7.83 15.29
N ILE A 6 -2.11 -6.61 15.57
CA ILE A 6 -2.67 -5.73 14.53
C ILE A 6 -1.61 -5.41 13.47
N GLY A 7 -0.40 -5.04 13.87
CA GLY A 7 0.69 -4.76 12.93
C GLY A 7 1.07 -5.98 12.08
N GLY A 8 1.15 -7.16 12.71
CA GLY A 8 1.42 -8.41 11.99
C GLY A 8 0.32 -8.78 11.00
N VAL A 9 -0.95 -8.68 11.40
CA VAL A 9 -2.10 -8.92 10.52
C VAL A 9 -2.15 -7.92 9.37
N ALA A 10 -1.81 -6.65 9.63
CA ALA A 10 -1.73 -5.64 8.58
C ALA A 10 -0.64 -5.96 7.55
N VAL A 11 0.56 -6.36 8.00
CA VAL A 11 1.62 -6.80 7.07
C VAL A 11 1.17 -8.04 6.29
N PHE A 12 0.54 -9.02 6.93
CA PHE A 12 0.00 -10.20 6.24
C PHE A 12 -1.05 -9.81 5.19
N LEU A 13 -1.95 -8.90 5.52
CA LEU A 13 -2.95 -8.38 4.58
C LEU A 13 -2.30 -7.71 3.37
N SER A 14 -1.21 -6.95 3.57
CA SER A 14 -0.46 -6.33 2.47
C SER A 14 0.09 -7.37 1.48
N ILE A 15 0.51 -8.53 1.99
CA ILE A 15 1.02 -9.64 1.18
C ILE A 15 -0.14 -10.30 0.42
N VAL A 16 -1.23 -10.64 1.10
CA VAL A 16 -2.40 -11.27 0.48
C VAL A 16 -3.01 -10.40 -0.62
N ALA A 17 -3.01 -9.08 -0.43
CA ALA A 17 -3.52 -8.12 -1.40
C ALA A 17 -2.73 -8.09 -2.72
N HIS A 18 -1.54 -8.69 -2.80
CA HIS A 18 -0.82 -8.86 -4.06
C HIS A 18 -1.55 -9.78 -5.03
N TYR A 19 -2.24 -10.81 -4.53
CA TYR A 19 -2.93 -11.77 -5.39
C TYR A 19 -4.01 -11.13 -6.29
N PRO A 20 -5.00 -10.38 -5.76
CA PRO A 20 -5.95 -9.68 -6.62
C PRO A 20 -5.27 -8.58 -7.46
N SER A 21 -4.15 -8.01 -6.99
CA SER A 21 -3.42 -6.96 -7.71
C SER A 21 -2.80 -7.42 -9.03
N MET A 22 -2.48 -8.70 -9.15
CA MET A 22 -1.90 -9.30 -10.37
C MET A 22 -2.93 -9.56 -11.47
N GLN A 23 -4.23 -9.47 -11.17
CA GLN A 23 -5.31 -9.74 -12.11
C GLN A 23 -5.80 -8.43 -12.74
N PRO A 24 -5.89 -8.34 -14.08
CA PRO A 24 -6.29 -7.11 -14.77
C PRO A 24 -7.73 -6.71 -14.45
N GLY A 25 -8.03 -5.42 -14.58
CA GLY A 25 -9.36 -4.86 -14.33
C GLY A 25 -9.66 -4.63 -12.84
N ALA A 26 -10.93 -4.81 -12.44
CA ALA A 26 -11.40 -4.48 -11.08
C ALA A 26 -10.63 -5.16 -9.93
N PRO A 27 -10.19 -6.43 -10.03
CA PRO A 27 -9.38 -7.06 -8.99
C PRO A 27 -8.08 -6.30 -8.68
N SER A 28 -7.41 -5.74 -9.70
CA SER A 28 -6.17 -4.97 -9.51
C SER A 28 -6.37 -3.76 -8.58
N VAL A 29 -7.54 -3.12 -8.71
CA VAL A 29 -7.96 -1.95 -7.94
C VAL A 29 -8.30 -2.33 -6.51
N ILE A 30 -8.99 -3.46 -6.33
CA ILE A 30 -9.30 -4.00 -5.00
C ILE A 30 -8.01 -4.31 -4.24
N GLY A 31 -7.05 -4.97 -4.89
CA GLY A 31 -5.75 -5.27 -4.28
C GLY A 31 -4.95 -4.02 -3.91
N PHE A 32 -4.99 -2.99 -4.75
CA PHE A 32 -4.41 -1.68 -4.43
C PHE A 32 -5.03 -1.06 -3.17
N TYR A 33 -6.35 -0.98 -3.07
CA TYR A 33 -6.98 -0.40 -1.87
C TYR A 33 -6.75 -1.24 -0.61
N LEU A 34 -6.69 -2.56 -0.73
CA LEU A 34 -6.35 -3.44 0.39
C LEU A 34 -4.91 -3.22 0.88
N THR A 35 -3.95 -3.05 -0.03
CA THR A 35 -2.57 -2.72 0.36
C THR A 35 -2.49 -1.36 1.05
N LEU A 36 -3.18 -0.33 0.53
CA LEU A 36 -3.23 0.98 1.20
C LEU A 36 -3.86 0.94 2.59
N LEU A 37 -4.99 0.25 2.73
CA LEU A 37 -5.64 0.06 4.03
C LEU A 37 -4.70 -0.65 5.01
N SER A 38 -4.00 -1.68 4.55
CA SER A 38 -3.03 -2.42 5.35
C SER A 38 -1.86 -1.54 5.79
N MET A 39 -1.34 -0.67 4.92
CA MET A 39 -0.29 0.28 5.22
C MET A 39 -0.76 1.28 6.29
N PHE A 40 -1.96 1.82 6.15
CA PHE A 40 -2.54 2.73 7.14
C PHE A 40 -2.71 2.08 8.51
N ILE A 41 -3.28 0.87 8.57
CA ILE A 41 -3.44 0.10 9.82
C ILE A 41 -2.07 -0.20 10.45
N SER A 42 -1.07 -0.58 9.63
CA SER A 42 0.29 -0.84 10.11
C SER A 42 0.96 0.40 10.70
N ALA A 43 0.69 1.58 10.14
CA ALA A 43 1.17 2.86 10.66
C ALA A 43 0.55 3.14 12.04
N LEU A 44 -0.77 2.98 12.18
CA LEU A 44 -1.47 3.11 13.47
C LEU A 44 -0.94 2.14 14.53
N ALA A 45 -0.72 0.87 14.16
CA ALA A 45 -0.14 -0.12 15.06
C ALA A 45 1.31 0.21 15.46
N SER A 46 2.06 0.81 14.53
CA SER A 46 3.45 1.22 14.73
C SER A 46 3.58 2.51 15.55
N GLN A 47 2.52 3.32 15.72
CA GLN A 47 2.54 4.55 16.54
C GLN A 47 2.95 4.33 17.99
N ARG A 48 2.68 3.14 18.56
CA ARG A 48 3.03 2.80 19.96
C ARG A 48 4.20 1.82 20.10
N GLN A 49 4.72 1.27 18.99
CA GLN A 49 5.74 0.21 18.98
C GLN A 49 6.89 0.48 18.00
N GLN A 50 7.69 -0.53 17.67
CA GLN A 50 8.76 -0.39 16.69
C GLN A 50 8.18 -0.07 15.30
N PRO A 51 8.84 0.80 14.51
CA PRO A 51 8.36 1.24 13.19
C PRO A 51 8.43 0.14 12.11
N TYR A 52 8.93 -1.04 12.48
CA TYR A 52 9.14 -2.18 11.59
C TYR A 52 7.89 -2.57 10.79
N TYR A 53 6.73 -2.68 11.42
CA TYR A 53 5.49 -3.11 10.75
C TYR A 53 5.08 -2.13 9.64
N PHE A 54 5.20 -0.83 9.89
CA PHE A 54 4.95 0.19 8.90
C PHE A 54 5.93 0.08 7.71
N TYR A 55 7.23 -0.07 7.96
CA TYR A 55 8.20 -0.20 6.87
C TYR A 55 7.95 -1.44 6.01
N CYS A 56 7.62 -2.58 6.60
CA CYS A 56 7.26 -3.77 5.84
C CYS A 56 6.02 -3.55 4.97
N ALA A 57 4.93 -3.04 5.54
CA ALA A 57 3.70 -2.80 4.79
C ALA A 57 3.88 -1.71 3.72
N ALA A 58 4.71 -0.70 3.98
CA ALA A 58 5.06 0.34 3.01
C ALA A 58 5.86 -0.22 1.84
N LEU A 59 6.82 -1.13 2.08
CA LEU A 59 7.55 -1.81 1.01
C LEU A 59 6.64 -2.68 0.14
N PHE A 60 5.75 -3.47 0.75
CA PHE A 60 4.77 -4.27 0.01
C PHE A 60 3.78 -3.40 -0.75
N SER A 61 3.34 -2.28 -0.17
CA SER A 61 2.46 -1.35 -0.87
C SER A 61 3.18 -0.71 -2.05
N LEU A 62 4.44 -0.28 -1.89
CA LEU A 62 5.25 0.25 -2.98
C LEU A 62 5.42 -0.77 -4.11
N SER A 63 5.73 -2.04 -3.80
CA SER A 63 5.82 -3.07 -4.84
C SER A 63 4.50 -3.31 -5.55
N ASN A 64 3.39 -3.22 -4.82
CA ASN A 64 2.05 -3.36 -5.38
C ASN A 64 1.74 -2.27 -6.41
N VAL A 65 1.93 -0.99 -6.03
CA VAL A 65 1.67 0.16 -6.90
C VAL A 65 2.59 0.14 -8.12
N VAL A 66 3.89 -0.10 -7.94
CA VAL A 66 4.85 0.07 -9.02
C VAL A 66 4.84 -1.08 -10.03
N PHE A 67 4.62 -2.32 -9.57
CA PHE A 67 4.84 -3.51 -10.39
C PHE A 67 3.59 -4.35 -10.68
N LEU A 68 2.56 -4.30 -9.83
CA LEU A 68 1.45 -5.25 -9.89
C LEU A 68 0.17 -4.60 -10.39
N ASN A 69 -0.19 -3.45 -9.82
CA ASN A 69 -1.44 -2.78 -10.15
C ASN A 69 -1.44 -2.36 -11.63
N ASP A 70 -2.39 -2.90 -12.38
CA ASP A 70 -2.53 -2.74 -13.83
C ASP A 70 -2.60 -1.25 -14.24
N GLY A 71 -3.22 -0.41 -13.40
CA GLY A 71 -3.31 1.03 -13.60
C GLY A 71 -2.02 1.81 -13.38
N THR A 72 -1.07 1.28 -12.64
CA THR A 72 0.13 2.01 -12.20
C THR A 72 1.44 1.31 -12.57
N ARG A 73 1.34 0.13 -13.18
CA ARG A 73 2.47 -0.68 -13.61
C ARG A 73 3.40 0.10 -14.55
N LEU A 74 4.70 0.08 -14.23
CA LEU A 74 5.73 0.77 -15.01
C LEU A 74 5.70 0.47 -16.52
N SER A 75 5.39 -0.77 -16.91
CA SER A 75 5.33 -1.18 -18.32
C SER A 75 4.20 -0.52 -19.10
N LEU A 76 3.14 -0.06 -18.42
CA LEU A 76 1.94 0.51 -19.03
C LEU A 76 1.96 2.05 -19.09
N LEU A 77 2.85 2.70 -18.33
CA LEU A 77 2.99 4.17 -18.29
C LEU A 77 3.18 4.81 -19.67
N PHE A 78 3.81 4.10 -20.61
CA PHE A 78 4.15 4.67 -21.93
C PHE A 78 3.27 4.18 -23.08
N THR A 79 2.34 3.26 -22.82
CA THR A 79 1.69 2.48 -23.88
C THR A 79 0.17 2.64 -23.94
N GLN A 80 -0.54 2.84 -22.81
CA GLN A 80 -2.02 2.88 -22.81
C GLN A 80 -2.65 3.84 -21.78
N GLY A 81 -1.90 4.82 -21.25
CA GLY A 81 -2.29 5.53 -20.02
C GLY A 81 -3.40 6.57 -20.18
N ASP A 82 -4.55 6.33 -19.55
CA ASP A 82 -5.33 7.41 -18.94
C ASP A 82 -4.52 7.98 -17.77
N TRP A 83 -3.65 8.93 -18.08
CA TRP A 83 -2.74 9.57 -17.14
C TRP A 83 -3.42 10.09 -15.89
N THR A 84 -4.69 10.52 -15.99
CA THR A 84 -5.46 11.01 -14.85
C THR A 84 -5.67 9.90 -13.83
N TYR A 85 -6.07 8.72 -14.30
CA TYR A 85 -6.23 7.55 -13.46
C TYR A 85 -4.91 7.14 -12.80
N ILE A 86 -3.84 7.03 -13.60
CA ILE A 86 -2.51 6.64 -13.10
C ILE A 86 -2.02 7.61 -12.00
N TYR A 87 -2.06 8.91 -12.27
CA TYR A 87 -1.62 9.92 -11.30
C TYR A 87 -2.49 9.94 -10.05
N SER A 88 -3.79 9.68 -10.15
CA SER A 88 -4.67 9.60 -8.99
C SER A 88 -4.26 8.48 -8.03
N MET A 89 -3.91 7.31 -8.55
CA MET A 89 -3.49 6.14 -7.76
C MET A 89 -2.14 6.37 -7.07
N TYR A 90 -1.15 6.90 -7.80
CA TYR A 90 0.14 7.28 -7.20
C TYR A 90 -0.01 8.37 -6.13
N SER A 91 -0.85 9.37 -6.38
CA SER A 91 -1.12 10.45 -5.42
C SER A 91 -1.76 9.91 -4.14
N LEU A 92 -2.73 9.01 -4.27
CA LEU A 92 -3.40 8.39 -3.12
C LEU A 92 -2.41 7.56 -2.29
N PHE A 93 -1.55 6.78 -2.95
CA PHE A 93 -0.45 6.08 -2.27
C PHE A 93 0.48 7.04 -1.51
N LEU A 94 0.95 8.11 -2.16
CA LEU A 94 1.84 9.10 -1.53
C LEU A 94 1.18 9.80 -0.34
N VAL A 95 -0.11 10.13 -0.42
CA VAL A 95 -0.86 10.72 0.69
C VAL A 95 -0.88 9.77 1.89
N VAL A 96 -1.25 8.50 1.70
CA VAL A 96 -1.30 7.52 2.79
C VAL A 96 0.11 7.25 3.33
N LEU A 97 1.14 7.20 2.48
CA LEU A 97 2.53 7.03 2.88
C LEU A 97 3.00 8.21 3.74
N CYS A 98 2.76 9.45 3.31
CA CYS A 98 3.09 10.66 4.06
C CYS A 98 2.39 10.67 5.42
N ILE A 99 1.08 10.41 5.46
CA ILE A 99 0.34 10.29 6.72
C ILE A 99 0.97 9.22 7.61
N GLY A 100 1.27 8.04 7.08
CA GLY A 100 1.90 6.96 7.83
C GLY A 100 3.27 7.34 8.40
N VAL A 101 4.12 7.99 7.59
CA VAL A 101 5.42 8.50 8.03
C VAL A 101 5.26 9.52 9.15
N LEU A 102 4.33 10.48 9.01
CA LEU A 102 4.07 11.49 10.05
C LEU A 102 3.62 10.82 11.34
N LEU A 103 2.69 9.86 11.27
CA LEU A 103 2.19 9.13 12.43
C LEU A 103 3.28 8.31 13.14
N VAL A 104 4.23 7.76 12.39
CA VAL A 104 5.31 6.94 12.97
C VAL A 104 6.48 7.80 13.48
N ARG A 105 6.76 8.95 12.84
CA ARG A 105 7.92 9.82 13.13
C ARG A 105 7.67 10.87 14.21
N TYR A 106 6.49 11.48 14.27
CA TYR A 106 6.17 12.52 15.26
C TYR A 106 5.78 11.92 16.63
N ARG A 107 6.72 11.17 17.21
CA ARG A 107 6.70 10.84 18.64
C ARG A 107 7.40 11.91 19.46
#